data_AF-A0A2N1V1P7-F1
#
_entry.id   AF-A0A2N1V1P7-F1
#
_cell.length_a   1.000
_cell.length_b   1.000
_cell.length_c   1.000
_cell.angle_alpha   90.00
_cell.angle_beta   90.00
_cell.angle_gamma   90.00
#
_symmetry.space_group_name_H-M   'P 1'
#
loop_
_entity.id
_entity.type
_entity.pdbx_description
1 polymer ?
#
loop_
_entity_poly.entity_id
_entity_poly.type
_entity_poly.pdbx_seq_one_letter_code
_entity_poly.pdbx_strand_id
1 'polypeptide(L)'
;MNRFEKIMANNSDSELLKIVNELRGDYEQEAVEAAEKELATRNLSTEQIFKAEEKNEAHKQARIDRANMELGDGWKALTFIFPGLLPLLLSGALKADGYTRKAKELSKFTLYGFGFYIGILILVMIISQLG
;
A
#
# COMPACT_ATOMS: atom_id res chain seq x y z
N MET A 1 -19.63 -2.36 30.80
CA MET A 1 -19.68 -1.55 29.57
C MET A 1 -18.29 -1.60 28.98
N ASN A 2 -18.15 -2.25 27.84
CA ASN A 2 -16.86 -2.48 27.21
C ASN A 2 -16.44 -1.18 26.50
N ARG A 3 -15.17 -0.77 26.65
CA ARG A 3 -14.66 0.52 26.13
C ARG A 3 -14.78 0.65 24.61
N PHE A 4 -14.85 -0.48 23.90
CA PHE A 4 -14.96 -0.55 22.45
C PHE A 4 -16.41 -0.51 21.93
N GLU A 5 -17.44 -0.69 22.78
CA GLU A 5 -18.85 -0.72 22.35
C GLU A 5 -19.25 0.54 21.55
N LYS A 6 -18.85 1.73 22.03
CA LYS A 6 -19.12 2.99 21.31
C LYS A 6 -18.37 3.10 19.99
N ILE A 7 -17.18 2.54 19.91
CA ILE A 7 -16.36 2.58 18.69
C ILE A 7 -16.97 1.64 17.64
N MET A 8 -17.32 0.42 18.05
CA MET A 8 -17.93 -0.58 17.17
C MET A 8 -19.32 -0.16 16.68
N ALA A 9 -20.11 0.51 17.53
CA ALA A 9 -21.41 1.06 17.12
C ALA A 9 -21.30 2.10 15.97
N ASN A 10 -20.17 2.80 15.85
CA ASN A 10 -19.96 3.79 14.78
C ASN A 10 -19.41 3.18 13.49
N ASN A 11 -18.94 1.92 13.52
CA ASN A 11 -18.39 1.26 12.35
C ASN A 11 -19.48 0.78 11.39
N SER A 12 -19.14 0.71 10.10
CA SER A 12 -20.02 0.14 9.09
C SER A 12 -20.13 -1.38 9.20
N ASP A 13 -21.19 -1.98 8.67
CA ASP A 13 -21.37 -3.44 8.67
C ASP A 13 -20.22 -4.17 7.99
N SER A 14 -19.73 -3.64 6.86
CA SER A 14 -18.54 -4.15 6.18
C SER A 14 -17.30 -4.13 7.07
N GLU A 15 -17.13 -3.08 7.87
CA GLU A 15 -15.96 -2.93 8.72
C GLU A 15 -16.01 -3.82 9.96
N LEU A 16 -17.19 -3.97 10.57
CA LEU A 16 -17.42 -4.92 11.66
C LEU A 16 -17.21 -6.37 11.19
N LEU A 17 -17.78 -6.74 10.04
CA LEU A 17 -17.59 -8.08 9.47
C LEU A 17 -16.12 -8.34 9.14
N LYS A 18 -15.40 -7.33 8.64
CA LYS A 18 -13.96 -7.43 8.39
C LYS A 18 -13.15 -7.63 9.67
N ILE A 19 -13.50 -6.91 10.75
CA ILE A 19 -12.84 -7.06 12.06
C ILE A 19 -13.00 -8.49 12.58
N VAL A 20 -14.22 -9.03 12.53
CA VAL A 20 -14.53 -10.36 13.08
C VAL A 20 -13.98 -11.49 12.20
N ASN A 21 -14.05 -11.36 10.87
CA ASN A 21 -13.72 -12.45 9.94
C ASN A 21 -12.25 -12.46 9.48
N GLU A 22 -11.62 -11.29 9.33
CA GLU A 22 -10.27 -11.17 8.74
C GLU A 22 -9.24 -10.63 9.72
N LEU A 23 -9.58 -9.59 10.49
CA LEU A 23 -8.62 -8.84 11.31
C LEU A 23 -8.64 -9.27 12.79
N ARG A 24 -9.22 -10.41 13.11
CA ARG A 24 -9.41 -10.86 14.50
C ARG A 24 -8.11 -10.91 15.29
N GLY A 25 -6.99 -11.21 14.65
CA GLY A 25 -5.66 -11.24 15.26
C GLY A 25 -4.99 -9.87 15.43
N ASP A 26 -5.49 -8.83 14.75
CA ASP A 26 -4.94 -7.46 14.80
C ASP A 26 -5.61 -6.61 15.89
N TYR A 27 -6.68 -7.11 16.50
CA TYR A 27 -7.48 -6.41 17.51
C TYR A 27 -7.41 -7.08 18.88
N GLU A 28 -7.58 -6.28 19.94
CA GLU A 28 -7.80 -6.80 21.29
C GLU A 28 -9.06 -7.68 21.31
N GLN A 29 -9.04 -8.79 22.05
CA GLN A 29 -10.19 -9.70 22.15
C GLN A 29 -11.48 -8.97 22.57
N GLU A 30 -11.38 -8.03 23.51
CA GLU A 30 -12.49 -7.18 23.94
C GLU A 30 -13.10 -6.37 22.79
N ALA A 31 -12.29 -5.93 21.82
CA ALA A 31 -12.76 -5.18 20.66
C ALA A 31 -13.49 -6.10 19.66
N VAL A 32 -12.97 -7.32 19.46
CA VAL A 32 -13.61 -8.35 18.63
C VAL A 32 -14.98 -8.73 19.23
N GLU A 33 -15.04 -8.99 20.53
CA GLU A 33 -16.29 -9.34 21.22
C GLU A 33 -17.32 -8.20 21.16
N ALA A 34 -16.88 -6.94 21.26
CA ALA A 34 -17.75 -5.79 21.07
C ALA A 34 -18.29 -5.68 19.63
N ALA A 35 -17.47 -6.02 18.62
CA ALA A 35 -17.88 -6.05 17.23
C ALA A 35 -18.89 -7.18 16.95
N GLU A 36 -18.66 -8.38 17.48
CA GLU A 36 -19.58 -9.51 17.39
C GLU A 36 -20.94 -9.20 18.03
N LYS A 37 -20.92 -8.56 19.22
CA LYS A 37 -22.14 -8.14 19.91
C LYS A 37 -22.91 -7.07 19.15
N GLU A 38 -22.22 -6.11 18.54
CA GLU A 38 -22.83 -5.07 17.71
C GLU A 38 -23.46 -5.70 16.46
N LEU A 39 -22.76 -6.60 15.76
CA LEU A 39 -23.30 -7.33 14.62
C LEU A 39 -24.56 -8.15 14.98
N ALA A 40 -24.54 -8.83 16.14
CA ALA A 40 -25.71 -9.55 16.64
C ALA A 40 -26.89 -8.61 16.94
N THR A 41 -26.62 -7.40 17.42
CA THR A 41 -27.64 -6.37 17.67
C THR A 41 -28.23 -5.83 16.37
N ARG A 42 -27.41 -5.68 15.32
CA ARG A 42 -27.84 -5.22 14.00
C ARG A 42 -28.66 -6.24 13.23
N ASN A 43 -28.58 -7.53 13.60
CA ASN A 43 -29.36 -8.64 13.05
C ASN A 43 -29.45 -8.59 11.51
N LEU A 44 -28.27 -8.51 10.88
CA LEU A 44 -28.15 -8.33 9.43
C LEU A 44 -28.78 -9.52 8.67
N SER A 45 -29.48 -9.21 7.58
CA SER A 45 -29.97 -10.24 6.68
C SER A 45 -28.81 -10.88 5.90
N THR A 46 -29.03 -12.09 5.38
CA THR A 46 -28.05 -12.79 4.52
C THR A 46 -27.62 -11.92 3.32
N GLU A 47 -28.55 -11.14 2.74
CA GLU A 47 -28.24 -10.24 1.63
C GLU A 47 -27.32 -9.07 2.06
N GLN A 48 -27.53 -8.53 3.27
CA GLN A 48 -26.68 -7.46 3.80
C GLN A 48 -25.26 -7.95 4.10
N ILE A 49 -25.15 -9.16 4.67
CA ILE A 49 -23.85 -9.82 4.90
C ILE A 49 -23.12 -10.02 3.58
N PHE A 50 -23.81 -10.59 2.56
CA PHE A 50 -23.21 -10.82 1.26
C PHE A 50 -22.71 -9.52 0.60
N LYS A 51 -23.52 -8.46 0.61
CA LYS A 51 -23.11 -7.14 0.07
C LYS A 51 -21.91 -6.55 0.82
N ALA A 52 -21.85 -6.74 2.13
CA ALA A 52 -20.75 -6.25 2.94
C ALA A 52 -19.44 -7.02 2.69
N GLU A 53 -19.51 -8.34 2.51
CA GLU A 53 -18.38 -9.19 2.10
C GLU A 53 -17.91 -8.84 0.69
N GLU A 54 -18.82 -8.69 -0.28
CA GLU A 54 -18.49 -8.28 -1.65
C GLU A 54 -17.74 -6.95 -1.66
N LYS A 55 -18.18 -5.98 -0.84
CA LYS A 55 -17.49 -4.70 -0.69
C LYS A 55 -16.08 -4.85 -0.10
N ASN A 56 -15.90 -5.71 0.89
CA ASN A 56 -14.59 -5.98 1.50
C ASN A 56 -13.63 -6.63 0.50
N GLU A 57 -14.10 -7.62 -0.25
CA GLU A 57 -13.32 -8.28 -1.31
C GLU A 57 -12.98 -7.30 -2.44
N ALA A 58 -13.90 -6.43 -2.87
CA ALA A 58 -13.61 -5.39 -3.84
C ALA A 58 -12.52 -4.41 -3.35
N HIS A 59 -12.58 -4.00 -2.07
CA HIS A 59 -11.53 -3.16 -1.48
C HIS A 59 -10.18 -3.86 -1.38
N LYS A 60 -10.17 -5.16 -1.05
CA LYS A 60 -8.97 -6.00 -0.99
C LYS A 60 -8.35 -6.17 -2.36
N GLN A 61 -9.15 -6.47 -3.38
CA GLN A 61 -8.68 -6.57 -4.76
C GLN A 61 -8.09 -5.24 -5.23
N ALA A 62 -8.78 -4.11 -4.98
CA ALA A 62 -8.26 -2.79 -5.33
C ALA A 62 -6.91 -2.48 -4.65
N ARG A 63 -6.68 -2.94 -3.41
CA ARG A 63 -5.38 -2.80 -2.73
C ARG A 63 -4.30 -3.66 -3.39
N ILE A 64 -4.63 -4.89 -3.76
CA ILE A 64 -3.71 -5.80 -4.47
C ILE A 64 -3.34 -5.20 -5.83
N ASP A 65 -4.32 -4.70 -6.57
CA ASP A 65 -4.12 -4.09 -7.89
C ASP A 65 -3.22 -2.85 -7.79
N ARG A 66 -3.45 -1.98 -6.81
CA ARG A 66 -2.57 -0.81 -6.54
C ARG A 66 -1.16 -1.24 -6.16
N ALA A 67 -1.01 -2.23 -5.29
CA ALA A 67 0.30 -2.73 -4.85
C ALA A 67 1.11 -3.32 -6.01
N ASN A 68 0.45 -3.96 -6.97
CA ASN A 68 1.04 -4.60 -8.13
C ASN A 68 1.17 -3.69 -9.36
N MET A 69 0.65 -2.46 -9.30
CA MET A 69 0.74 -1.51 -10.39
C MET A 69 2.20 -1.21 -10.73
N GLU A 70 2.54 -1.34 -12.01
CA GLU A 70 3.89 -1.10 -12.51
C GLU A 70 4.17 0.40 -12.70
N LEU A 71 5.45 0.76 -12.69
CA LEU A 71 5.86 2.08 -13.13
C LEU A 71 5.77 2.12 -14.66
N GLY A 72 5.12 3.14 -15.20
CA GLY A 72 5.05 3.32 -16.66
C GLY A 72 6.44 3.53 -17.26
N ASP A 73 6.65 3.07 -18.49
CA ASP A 73 7.99 3.07 -19.10
C ASP A 73 8.56 4.48 -19.30
N GLY A 74 7.72 5.47 -19.59
CA GLY A 74 8.14 6.88 -19.62
C GLY A 74 8.70 7.37 -18.29
N TRP A 75 8.11 6.94 -17.17
CA TRP A 75 8.62 7.26 -15.83
C TRP A 75 9.92 6.52 -15.52
N LYS A 76 10.06 5.27 -15.97
CA LYS A 76 11.33 4.51 -15.85
C LYS A 76 12.47 5.23 -16.55
N ALA A 77 12.26 5.64 -17.81
CA ALA A 77 13.24 6.37 -18.60
C ALA A 77 13.59 7.74 -18.00
N LEU A 78 12.56 8.53 -17.64
CA LEU A 78 12.77 9.86 -17.05
C LEU A 78 13.59 9.79 -15.77
N THR A 79 13.28 8.84 -14.89
CA THR A 79 13.95 8.67 -13.60
C THR A 79 15.38 8.16 -13.75
N PHE A 80 15.66 7.39 -14.79
CA PHE A 80 17.02 6.95 -15.13
C PHE A 80 17.89 8.11 -15.62
N ILE A 81 17.35 8.99 -16.48
CA ILE A 81 18.07 10.14 -17.05
C ILE A 81 18.26 11.24 -15.99
N PHE A 82 17.27 11.44 -15.12
CA PHE A 82 17.32 12.44 -14.06
C PHE A 82 17.28 11.77 -12.67
N PRO A 83 18.33 11.02 -12.29
CA PRO A 83 18.41 10.42 -10.97
C PRO A 83 18.62 11.52 -9.92
N GLY A 84 17.91 11.44 -8.80
CA GLY A 84 17.97 12.50 -7.80
C GLY A 84 17.17 12.18 -6.55
N LEU A 85 17.15 13.14 -5.62
CA LEU A 85 16.39 13.02 -4.37
C LEU A 85 14.87 13.05 -4.61
N LEU A 86 14.40 13.80 -5.60
CA LEU A 86 12.96 13.94 -5.89
C LEU A 86 12.29 12.60 -6.23
N PRO A 87 12.79 11.76 -7.16
CA PRO A 87 12.25 10.41 -7.37
C PRO A 87 12.25 9.53 -6.11
N LEU A 88 13.24 9.66 -5.22
CA LEU A 88 13.29 8.90 -3.97
C LEU A 88 12.21 9.33 -2.99
N LEU A 89 11.95 10.64 -2.86
CA LEU A 89 10.85 11.15 -2.05
C LEU A 89 9.49 10.71 -2.60
N LEU A 90 9.30 10.78 -3.93
CA LEU A 90 8.10 10.30 -4.60
C LEU A 90 7.88 8.79 -4.39
N SER A 91 8.95 7.99 -4.38
CA SER A 91 8.87 6.57 -4.06
C SER A 91 8.34 6.34 -2.64
N GLY A 92 8.80 7.15 -1.67
CA GLY A 92 8.28 7.13 -0.30
C GLY A 92 6.78 7.44 -0.24
N ALA A 93 6.33 8.48 -0.94
CA ALA A 93 4.91 8.84 -1.03
C ALA A 93 4.07 7.73 -1.69
N LEU A 94 4.53 7.18 -2.82
CA LEU A 94 3.85 6.07 -3.50
C LEU A 94 3.71 4.83 -2.60
N LYS A 95 4.74 4.53 -1.80
CA LYS A 95 4.70 3.41 -0.86
C LYS A 95 3.68 3.66 0.26
N ALA A 96 3.58 4.89 0.75
CA ALA A 96 2.57 5.27 1.74
C ALA A 96 1.13 5.14 1.20
N ASP A 97 0.93 5.44 -0.09
CA ASP A 97 -0.36 5.30 -0.79
C ASP A 97 -0.69 3.86 -1.21
N GLY A 98 0.19 2.89 -0.90
CA GLY A 98 -0.01 1.47 -1.19
C GLY A 98 0.50 1.01 -2.57
N TYR A 99 1.17 1.85 -3.34
CA TYR A 99 1.77 1.52 -4.65
C TYR A 99 3.17 0.90 -4.51
N THR A 100 3.24 -0.25 -3.84
CA THR A 100 4.51 -0.90 -3.44
C THR A 100 5.44 -1.20 -4.62
N ARG A 101 4.93 -1.83 -5.68
CA ARG A 101 5.75 -2.19 -6.85
C ARG A 101 6.24 -0.95 -7.59
N LYS A 102 5.34 0.00 -7.88
CA LYS A 102 5.65 1.27 -8.54
C LYS A 102 6.73 2.06 -7.81
N ALA A 103 6.63 2.17 -6.49
CA ALA A 103 7.65 2.80 -5.64
C ALA A 103 9.02 2.10 -5.78
N LYS A 104 9.04 0.76 -5.68
CA LYS A 104 10.26 -0.03 -5.82
C LYS A 104 10.92 0.15 -7.19
N GLU A 105 10.14 0.15 -8.26
CA GLU A 105 10.65 0.41 -9.61
C GLU A 105 11.21 1.82 -9.74
N LEU A 106 10.55 2.84 -9.19
CA LEU A 106 11.02 4.22 -9.21
C LEU A 106 12.39 4.36 -8.53
N SER A 107 12.54 3.81 -7.32
CA SER A 107 13.84 3.78 -6.62
C SER A 107 14.89 2.99 -7.40
N LYS A 108 14.53 1.85 -7.99
CA LYS A 108 15.43 1.00 -8.78
C LYS A 108 16.00 1.75 -9.99
N PHE A 109 15.14 2.38 -10.80
CA PHE A 109 15.59 3.15 -11.96
C PHE A 109 16.38 4.40 -11.58
N THR A 110 16.08 5.02 -10.43
CA THR A 110 16.90 6.11 -9.87
C THR A 110 18.32 5.65 -9.58
N LEU A 111 18.46 4.49 -8.91
CA LEU A 111 19.77 3.92 -8.59
C LEU A 111 20.55 3.50 -9.84
N TYR A 112 19.86 2.98 -10.86
CA TYR A 112 20.48 2.70 -12.15
C TYR A 112 21.01 3.96 -12.82
N GLY A 113 20.27 5.07 -12.79
CA GLY A 113 20.74 6.35 -13.27
C GLY A 113 22.01 6.80 -12.55
N PHE A 114 22.01 6.78 -11.21
CA PHE A 114 23.20 7.13 -10.43
C PHE A 114 24.42 6.26 -10.79
N GLY A 115 24.24 4.94 -10.84
CA GLY A 115 25.31 4.02 -11.21
C GLY A 115 25.85 4.27 -12.62
N PHE A 116 24.98 4.59 -13.57
CA PHE A 116 25.35 4.91 -14.94
C PHE A 116 26.23 6.16 -15.02
N TYR A 117 25.82 7.27 -14.39
CA TYR A 117 26.59 8.51 -14.40
C TYR A 117 27.92 8.39 -13.64
N ILE A 118 27.94 7.68 -12.52
CA ILE A 118 29.19 7.38 -11.79
C ILE A 118 30.15 6.59 -12.69
N GLY A 119 29.64 5.59 -13.42
CA GLY A 119 30.44 4.82 -14.38
C GLY A 119 31.05 5.69 -15.48
N ILE A 120 30.26 6.61 -16.06
CA ILE A 120 30.77 7.57 -17.05
C ILE A 120 31.87 8.46 -16.45
N LEU A 121 31.67 8.99 -15.24
CA LEU A 121 32.65 9.85 -14.58
C LEU A 121 33.98 9.12 -14.36
N ILE A 122 33.94 7.88 -13.88
CA ILE A 122 35.14 7.05 -13.70
C ILE A 122 35.85 6.83 -15.04
N LEU A 123 35.11 6.50 -16.10
CA LEU A 123 35.67 6.28 -17.43
C LEU A 123 36.35 7.54 -17.98
N VAL A 124 35.71 8.71 -17.82
CA VAL A 124 36.31 10.00 -18.22
C VAL A 124 37.59 10.28 -17.45
N MET A 125 37.61 10.04 -16.14
CA MET A 125 38.81 10.20 -15.30
C MET A 125 39.95 9.31 -15.79
N ILE A 126 39.69 8.04 -16.10
CA ILE A 126 40.71 7.11 -16.61
C ILE A 126 41.27 7.60 -17.95
N ILE A 127 40.41 7.99 -18.89
CA ILE A 127 40.85 8.51 -20.20
C ILE A 127 41.70 9.77 -20.03
N SER A 128 41.30 10.67 -19.14
CA SER A 128 42.05 11.92 -18.88
C SER A 128 43.43 11.72 -18.28
N GLN A 129 43.71 10.56 -17.70
CA GLN A 129 45.02 10.21 -17.15
C GLN A 129 45.92 9.48 -18.17
N LEU A 130 45.35 9.01 -19.29
CA LEU A 130 46.03 8.27 -20.34
C LEU A 130 46.49 9.14 -21.53
N GLY A 131 45.95 10.36 -21.65
CA GLY A 131 46.33 11.36 -22.66
C GLY A 131 47.15 12.48 -22.04
#